data_AF-A0A7C8Q464-F1
#
_entry.id   AF-A0A7C8Q464-F1
#
_cell.length_a   1.000
_cell.length_b   1.000
_cell.length_c   1.000
_cell.angle_alpha   90.00
_cell.angle_beta   90.00
_cell.angle_gamma   90.00
#
_symmetry.space_group_name_H-M   'P 1'
#
loop_
_entity.id
_entity.type
_entity.pdbx_description
1 polymer ?
#
loop_
_entity_poly.entity_id
_entity_poly.type
_entity_poly.pdbx_seq_one_letter_code
_entity_poly.pdbx_strand_id
1 'polypeptide(L)'
;MKEGEIFDVVVVGGGPVGLATAYEVAKTGSKVIVLEQNNFFNHAGSSNDLARMFRTMYTEDFMADLAKESMSLWDDLERESSTSLRWMSGLLNFGDKDFGENSPEGTLLDPIKHLERLQMAYKKLTVEEIEKRYPFKDLPANWVGIYAPDNGVINVQLLLRTLLSLAKDYGAETKQNTQVKEIRLSESDSNIWEVHTIRHEKDPVVFKAKKIVIASGAYVNHVLKPSYGISLDLCIWEMVANYFNCNAGPNGTIFPSMWFQFAPANENKRSQLFYGFPTLPWGPPNVVRIAVDAASNRIKDPKDRKTSVVNPDDIHDTQEFIKKHIVGVDSTVPAFTLSCLQTNVFDNMFVLDYVPEEYLRGGPKDSVVVFTAGWAMKFVPLLGKALADMALHGKSEYARREFSMTRKGDKDPNTVSCTYTYFRS
;
A
#
# COMPACT_ATOMS: atom_id res chain seq x y z
N MET A 1 -31.54 -5.39 5.58
CA MET A 1 -31.22 -4.60 6.78
C MET A 1 -32.54 -4.29 7.45
N LYS A 2 -32.59 -4.36 8.79
CA LYS A 2 -33.75 -3.84 9.49
C LYS A 2 -33.71 -2.32 9.37
N GLU A 3 -34.83 -1.72 9.01
CA GLU A 3 -34.96 -0.27 8.94
C GLU A 3 -34.58 0.33 10.31
N GLY A 4 -33.69 1.32 10.32
CA GLY A 4 -33.21 1.98 11.55
C GLY A 4 -32.03 1.32 12.28
N GLU A 5 -31.35 0.32 11.71
CA GLU A 5 -30.15 -0.25 12.32
C GLU A 5 -28.98 0.75 12.35
N ILE A 6 -28.34 0.88 13.51
CA ILE A 6 -27.15 1.71 13.75
C ILE A 6 -25.95 0.79 13.96
N PHE A 7 -24.90 1.01 13.19
CA PHE A 7 -23.61 0.34 13.36
C PHE A 7 -22.74 1.06 14.39
N ASP A 8 -21.87 0.32 15.07
CA ASP A 8 -20.84 0.95 15.90
C ASP A 8 -19.79 1.61 14.99
N VAL A 9 -19.41 0.92 13.89
CA VAL A 9 -18.46 1.43 12.90
C VAL A 9 -18.93 1.19 11.47
N VAL A 10 -18.86 2.21 10.61
CA VAL A 10 -18.88 2.03 9.14
C VAL A 10 -17.47 2.20 8.60
N VAL A 11 -17.00 1.22 7.82
CA VAL A 11 -15.73 1.28 7.10
C VAL A 11 -15.99 1.60 5.63
N VAL A 12 -15.45 2.72 5.15
CA VAL A 12 -15.54 3.20 3.77
C VAL A 12 -14.30 2.77 3.00
N GLY A 13 -14.46 1.82 2.07
CA GLY A 13 -13.39 1.18 1.31
C GLY A 13 -13.17 -0.27 1.74
N GLY A 14 -13.34 -1.21 0.80
CA GLY A 14 -13.18 -2.65 1.01
C GLY A 14 -11.85 -3.21 0.51
N GLY A 15 -10.79 -2.39 0.52
CA GLY A 15 -9.43 -2.87 0.26
C GLY A 15 -8.83 -3.63 1.46
N PRO A 16 -7.55 -4.05 1.38
CA PRO A 16 -6.90 -4.82 2.44
C PRO A 16 -6.96 -4.15 3.81
N VAL A 17 -6.66 -2.84 3.88
CA VAL A 17 -6.70 -2.11 5.16
C VAL A 17 -8.13 -2.00 5.69
N GLY A 18 -9.11 -1.65 4.86
CA GLY A 18 -10.50 -1.56 5.31
C GLY A 18 -11.09 -2.90 5.76
N LEU A 19 -10.76 -4.00 5.07
CA LEU A 19 -11.15 -5.35 5.49
C LEU A 19 -10.43 -5.78 6.77
N ALA A 20 -9.15 -5.44 6.94
CA ALA A 20 -8.42 -5.69 8.19
C ALA A 20 -9.01 -4.90 9.36
N THR A 21 -9.38 -3.63 9.15
CA THR A 21 -10.10 -2.84 10.17
C THR A 21 -11.44 -3.47 10.52
N ALA A 22 -12.23 -3.89 9.54
CA ALA A 22 -13.51 -4.51 9.78
C ALA A 22 -13.38 -5.83 10.55
N TYR A 23 -12.37 -6.64 10.22
CA TYR A 23 -12.01 -7.84 10.96
C TYR A 23 -11.71 -7.52 12.44
N GLU A 24 -10.82 -6.58 12.71
CA GLU A 24 -10.45 -6.21 14.09
C GLU A 24 -11.63 -5.64 14.87
N VAL A 25 -12.46 -4.80 14.24
CA VAL A 25 -13.68 -4.27 14.88
C VAL A 25 -14.67 -5.39 15.17
N ALA A 26 -14.95 -6.27 14.21
CA ALA A 26 -15.90 -7.37 14.37
C ALA A 26 -15.45 -8.37 15.45
N LYS A 27 -14.13 -8.60 15.58
CA LYS A 27 -13.53 -9.47 16.61
C LYS A 27 -13.88 -9.03 18.04
N THR A 28 -14.19 -7.74 18.25
CA THR A 28 -14.64 -7.22 19.56
C THR A 28 -16.13 -7.47 19.84
N GLY A 29 -16.89 -7.98 18.88
CA GLY A 29 -18.36 -8.11 18.93
C GLY A 29 -19.11 -6.83 18.54
N SER A 30 -18.38 -5.78 18.15
CA SER A 30 -18.96 -4.51 17.66
C SER A 30 -19.63 -4.69 16.31
N LYS A 31 -20.75 -3.99 16.09
CA LYS A 31 -21.45 -4.00 14.79
C LYS A 31 -20.69 -3.17 13.78
N VAL A 32 -20.19 -3.82 12.72
CA VAL A 32 -19.43 -3.16 11.66
C VAL A 32 -19.95 -3.51 10.28
N ILE A 33 -19.93 -2.52 9.39
CA ILE A 33 -20.24 -2.70 7.98
C ILE A 33 -19.16 -2.10 7.08
N VAL A 34 -18.76 -2.85 6.06
CA VAL A 34 -17.83 -2.41 5.02
C VAL A 34 -18.59 -2.01 3.77
N LEU A 35 -18.32 -0.81 3.26
CA LEU A 35 -18.91 -0.26 2.04
C LEU A 35 -17.82 -0.13 0.97
N GLU A 36 -17.90 -0.98 -0.06
CA GLU A 36 -16.98 -0.98 -1.20
C GLU A 36 -17.71 -0.52 -2.47
N GLN A 37 -17.16 0.47 -3.16
CA GLN A 37 -17.79 1.05 -4.35
C GLN A 37 -17.81 0.10 -5.55
N ASN A 38 -16.90 -0.87 -5.62
CA ASN A 38 -16.84 -1.92 -6.64
C ASN A 38 -17.17 -3.30 -6.03
N ASN A 39 -16.81 -4.39 -6.70
CA ASN A 39 -16.66 -5.70 -6.04
C ASN A 39 -15.37 -5.74 -5.19
N PHE A 40 -15.27 -6.63 -4.19
CA PHE A 40 -14.12 -6.71 -3.29
C PHE A 40 -12.79 -7.15 -3.94
N PHE A 41 -12.84 -7.76 -5.13
CA PHE A 41 -11.69 -8.31 -5.85
C PHE A 41 -11.47 -7.59 -7.18
N ASN A 42 -11.46 -6.26 -7.13
CA ASN A 42 -11.41 -5.39 -8.31
C ASN A 42 -9.99 -4.88 -8.62
N HIS A 43 -9.85 -4.26 -9.81
CA HIS A 43 -8.59 -3.68 -10.29
C HIS A 43 -8.57 -2.14 -10.31
N ALA A 44 -9.59 -1.49 -9.73
CA ALA A 44 -9.78 -0.04 -9.81
C ALA A 44 -8.86 0.75 -8.87
N GLY A 45 -8.38 0.14 -7.78
CA GLY A 45 -7.51 0.77 -6.79
C GLY A 45 -6.06 0.29 -6.78
N SER A 46 -5.48 0.27 -5.58
CA SER A 46 -4.05 0.00 -5.32
C SER A 46 -3.71 -1.45 -5.00
N SER A 47 -4.73 -2.31 -4.85
CA SER A 47 -4.61 -3.66 -4.27
C SER A 47 -4.79 -4.78 -5.28
N ASN A 48 -4.67 -4.47 -6.58
CA ASN A 48 -4.66 -5.48 -7.63
C ASN A 48 -3.30 -6.20 -7.70
N ASP A 49 -3.19 -7.19 -8.59
CA ASP A 49 -2.01 -8.04 -8.82
C ASP A 49 -1.85 -9.21 -7.81
N LEU A 50 -0.89 -10.10 -8.08
CA LEU A 50 -0.61 -11.32 -7.32
C LEU A 50 0.22 -11.09 -6.05
N ALA A 51 1.10 -10.07 -6.05
CA ALA A 51 2.16 -9.95 -5.05
C ALA A 51 2.42 -8.51 -4.58
N ARG A 52 2.87 -8.39 -3.33
CA ARG A 52 3.51 -7.19 -2.77
C ARG A 52 4.67 -7.58 -1.87
N MET A 53 5.63 -6.68 -1.72
CA MET A 53 6.77 -6.91 -0.81
C MET A 53 6.34 -6.73 0.64
N PHE A 54 6.61 -7.73 1.46
CA PHE A 54 6.79 -7.59 2.90
C PHE A 54 8.26 -7.23 3.14
N ARG A 55 8.50 -5.95 3.46
CA ARG A 55 9.82 -5.33 3.63
C ARG A 55 9.99 -4.80 5.05
N THR A 56 11.14 -5.07 5.66
CA THR A 56 11.51 -4.60 7.00
C THR A 56 12.69 -3.64 7.01
N MET A 57 13.45 -3.56 5.92
CA MET A 57 14.57 -2.63 5.77
C MET A 57 14.06 -1.21 5.48
N TYR A 58 14.09 -0.32 6.47
CA TYR A 58 13.62 1.07 6.38
C TYR A 58 14.71 2.06 6.82
N THR A 59 14.68 3.29 6.30
CA THR A 59 15.65 4.35 6.62
C THR A 59 15.24 5.09 7.90
N GLU A 60 13.94 5.32 8.07
CA GLU A 60 13.36 6.04 9.20
C GLU A 60 13.16 5.11 10.40
N ASP A 61 13.63 5.56 11.57
CA ASP A 61 13.57 4.81 12.83
C ASP A 61 12.15 4.32 13.14
N PHE A 62 11.17 5.21 13.02
CA PHE A 62 9.78 4.91 13.34
C PHE A 62 9.16 3.92 12.36
N MET A 63 9.55 3.94 11.09
CA MET A 63 9.08 2.97 10.09
C MET A 63 9.72 1.60 10.30
N ALA A 64 11.00 1.57 10.69
CA ALA A 64 11.69 0.32 11.03
C ALA A 64 11.03 -0.35 12.25
N ASP A 65 10.68 0.42 13.29
CA ASP A 65 9.97 -0.08 14.47
C ASP A 65 8.60 -0.66 14.08
N LEU A 66 7.80 0.08 13.30
CA LEU A 66 6.50 -0.40 12.82
C LEU A 66 6.63 -1.64 11.95
N ALA A 67 7.69 -1.74 11.13
CA ALA A 67 7.90 -2.89 10.27
C ALA A 67 8.23 -4.15 11.09
N LYS A 68 9.01 -3.99 12.17
CA LYS A 68 9.30 -5.05 13.13
C LYS A 68 8.04 -5.47 13.90
N GLU A 69 7.26 -4.51 14.41
CA GLU A 69 5.98 -4.77 15.09
C GLU A 69 4.96 -5.45 14.17
N SER A 70 4.92 -5.05 12.90
CA SER A 70 4.00 -5.64 11.94
C SER A 70 4.28 -7.13 11.71
N MET A 71 5.50 -7.62 11.93
CA MET A 71 5.84 -9.05 11.75
C MET A 71 4.95 -9.94 12.62
N SER A 72 4.82 -9.65 13.92
CA SER A 72 4.01 -10.46 14.82
C SER A 72 2.52 -10.36 14.49
N LEU A 73 2.05 -9.20 14.06
CA LEU A 73 0.65 -9.02 13.65
C LEU A 73 0.31 -9.80 12.37
N TRP A 74 1.28 -9.97 11.48
CA TRP A 74 1.12 -10.90 10.36
C TRP A 74 1.11 -12.37 10.82
N ASP A 75 2.00 -12.75 11.73
CA ASP A 75 2.03 -14.11 12.29
C ASP A 75 0.70 -14.45 12.98
N ASP A 76 0.11 -13.46 13.68
CA ASP A 76 -1.19 -13.56 14.32
C ASP A 76 -2.32 -13.74 13.31
N LEU A 77 -2.33 -12.96 12.23
CA LEU A 77 -3.32 -13.09 11.15
C LEU A 77 -3.22 -14.46 10.45
N GLU A 78 -2.02 -14.93 10.15
CA GLU A 78 -1.80 -16.24 9.51
C GLU A 78 -2.23 -17.39 10.43
N ARG A 79 -1.95 -17.28 11.74
CA ARG A 79 -2.38 -18.26 12.75
C ARG A 79 -3.89 -18.29 12.91
N GLU A 80 -4.53 -17.12 13.03
CA GLU A 80 -5.98 -17.00 13.18
C GLU A 80 -6.71 -17.55 11.96
N SER A 81 -6.23 -17.23 10.76
CA SER A 81 -6.81 -17.73 9.51
C SER A 81 -6.40 -19.15 9.14
N SER A 82 -5.45 -19.76 9.88
CA SER A 82 -4.80 -21.03 9.51
C SER A 82 -4.32 -21.05 8.05
N THR A 83 -3.86 -19.89 7.55
CA THR A 83 -3.52 -19.68 6.14
C THR A 83 -2.15 -19.01 6.03
N SER A 84 -1.26 -19.58 5.21
CA SER A 84 0.02 -18.94 4.89
C SER A 84 -0.19 -17.84 3.86
N LEU A 85 -0.15 -16.58 4.30
CA LEU A 85 -0.38 -15.39 3.48
C LEU A 85 0.91 -14.82 2.89
N ARG A 86 2.06 -15.19 3.46
CA ARG A 86 3.38 -14.74 3.04
C ARG A 86 4.28 -15.91 2.67
N TRP A 87 5.14 -15.68 1.67
CA TRP A 87 6.27 -16.53 1.36
C TRP A 87 7.58 -15.79 1.71
N MET A 88 8.19 -16.18 2.82
CA MET A 88 9.37 -15.53 3.40
C MET A 88 10.67 -15.99 2.72
N SER A 89 10.90 -15.53 1.49
CA SER A 89 12.11 -15.86 0.69
C SER A 89 13.28 -14.88 0.89
N GLY A 90 13.07 -13.81 1.66
CA GLY A 90 14.02 -12.73 1.88
C GLY A 90 13.91 -11.59 0.86
N LEU A 91 14.78 -10.59 1.03
CA LEU A 91 14.89 -9.43 0.16
C LEU A 91 16.36 -9.06 -0.03
N LEU A 92 16.78 -8.92 -1.28
CA LEU A 92 18.05 -8.30 -1.66
C LEU A 92 17.82 -6.84 -2.05
N ASN A 93 18.31 -5.90 -1.24
CA ASN A 93 18.51 -4.54 -1.70
C ASN A 93 19.93 -4.40 -2.24
N PHE A 94 20.13 -3.82 -3.42
CA PHE A 94 21.47 -3.65 -3.99
C PHE A 94 21.57 -2.41 -4.88
N GLY A 95 22.78 -1.96 -5.17
CA GLY A 95 22.98 -0.83 -6.07
C GLY A 95 24.07 0.12 -5.63
N ASP A 96 23.94 1.38 -6.05
CA ASP A 96 24.84 2.46 -5.69
C ASP A 96 24.71 2.79 -4.19
N LYS A 97 25.82 2.66 -3.47
CA LYS A 97 25.90 2.93 -2.03
C LYS A 97 25.72 4.42 -1.69
N ASP A 98 25.97 5.31 -2.66
CA ASP A 98 25.93 6.76 -2.47
C ASP A 98 24.58 7.37 -2.90
N PHE A 99 23.62 6.52 -3.30
CA PHE A 99 22.26 6.95 -3.63
C PHE A 99 21.37 7.04 -2.38
N GLY A 100 20.59 8.13 -2.26
CA GLY A 100 19.30 8.06 -1.56
C GLY A 100 18.90 9.15 -0.57
N GLU A 101 19.67 10.23 -0.35
CA GLU A 101 19.26 11.26 0.64
C GLU A 101 17.87 11.88 0.36
N ASN A 102 17.41 11.87 -0.89
CA ASN A 102 16.11 12.43 -1.31
C ASN A 102 15.25 11.45 -2.12
N SER A 103 15.48 10.13 -2.01
CA SER A 103 14.69 9.15 -2.73
C SER A 103 13.44 8.73 -1.93
N PRO A 104 12.29 8.47 -2.57
CA PRO A 104 11.11 7.95 -1.89
C PRO A 104 11.37 6.65 -1.11
N GLU A 105 12.30 5.81 -1.58
CA GLU A 105 12.64 4.52 -0.96
C GLU A 105 13.84 4.62 0.01
N GLY A 106 14.33 5.84 0.28
CA GLY A 106 15.47 6.11 1.15
C GLY A 106 16.82 5.74 0.54
N THR A 107 17.78 5.36 1.38
CA THR A 107 19.13 4.93 0.95
C THR A 107 19.30 3.42 1.04
N LEU A 108 20.27 2.90 0.30
CA LEU A 108 20.60 1.48 0.33
C LEU A 108 21.13 1.02 1.69
N LEU A 109 22.00 1.82 2.33
CA LEU A 109 22.78 1.38 3.50
C LEU A 109 22.23 1.84 4.86
N ASP A 110 21.44 2.93 4.93
CA ASP A 110 20.90 3.41 6.20
C ASP A 110 20.06 2.40 6.97
N PRO A 111 19.30 1.48 6.34
CA PRO A 111 18.58 0.46 7.09
C PRO A 111 19.45 -0.40 8.01
N ILE A 112 20.77 -0.51 7.77
CA ILE A 112 21.68 -1.35 8.58
C ILE A 112 21.64 -0.97 10.06
N LYS A 113 21.70 0.32 10.39
CA LYS A 113 21.72 0.77 11.80
C LYS A 113 20.44 0.35 12.54
N HIS A 114 19.32 0.26 11.83
CA HIS A 114 18.04 -0.18 12.37
C HIS A 114 17.95 -1.68 12.48
N LEU A 115 18.46 -2.41 11.49
CA LEU A 115 18.58 -3.86 11.57
C LEU A 115 19.44 -4.27 12.76
N GLU A 116 20.56 -3.58 13.01
CA GLU A 116 21.41 -3.81 14.19
C GLU A 116 20.70 -3.48 15.49
N ARG A 117 20.08 -2.30 15.59
CA ARG A 117 19.31 -1.86 16.77
C ARG A 117 18.16 -2.82 17.11
N LEU A 118 17.45 -3.31 16.09
CA LEU A 118 16.30 -4.20 16.22
C LEU A 118 16.69 -5.69 16.21
N GLN A 119 17.99 -6.01 16.20
CA GLN A 119 18.54 -7.37 16.20
C GLN A 119 17.96 -8.24 15.07
N MET A 120 17.80 -7.65 13.87
CA MET A 120 17.33 -8.33 12.68
C MET A 120 18.50 -8.86 11.85
N ALA A 121 18.35 -10.07 11.32
CA ALA A 121 19.40 -10.71 10.54
C ALA A 121 19.60 -9.98 9.20
N TYR A 122 20.86 -9.78 8.82
CA TYR A 122 21.21 -9.29 7.49
C TYR A 122 22.61 -9.76 7.07
N LYS A 123 22.88 -9.73 5.76
CA LYS A 123 24.20 -10.01 5.19
C LYS A 123 24.54 -8.96 4.13
N LYS A 124 25.71 -8.32 4.24
CA LYS A 124 26.28 -7.49 3.17
C LYS A 124 26.84 -8.37 2.07
N LEU A 125 26.61 -7.99 0.82
CA LEU A 125 27.03 -8.73 -0.36
C LEU A 125 27.87 -7.85 -1.28
N THR A 126 28.91 -8.41 -1.90
CA THR A 126 29.59 -7.79 -3.05
C THR A 126 28.85 -8.07 -4.35
N VAL A 127 29.24 -7.41 -5.44
CA VAL A 127 28.68 -7.65 -6.77
C VAL A 127 28.93 -9.08 -7.25
N GLU A 128 30.16 -9.58 -7.13
CA GLU A 128 30.52 -10.94 -7.55
C GLU A 128 29.70 -11.97 -6.76
N GLU A 129 29.52 -11.66 -5.48
CA GLU A 129 28.66 -12.43 -4.61
C GLU A 129 27.20 -12.39 -5.07
N ILE A 130 26.65 -11.25 -5.50
CA ILE A 130 25.26 -11.12 -6.00
C ILE A 130 25.10 -11.89 -7.31
N GLU A 131 25.95 -11.64 -8.31
CA GLU A 131 25.90 -12.27 -9.64
C GLU A 131 26.10 -13.78 -9.58
N LYS A 132 26.76 -14.29 -8.54
CA LYS A 132 26.88 -15.74 -8.30
C LYS A 132 25.57 -16.40 -7.84
N ARG A 133 24.66 -15.68 -7.18
CA ARG A 133 23.43 -16.24 -6.56
C ARG A 133 22.14 -15.80 -7.24
N TYR A 134 22.16 -14.64 -7.88
CA TYR A 134 21.04 -14.09 -8.62
C TYR A 134 21.38 -14.08 -10.10
N PRO A 135 20.39 -14.15 -11.00
CA PRO A 135 20.63 -14.15 -12.44
C PRO A 135 20.93 -12.73 -12.96
N PHE A 136 21.71 -11.95 -12.21
CA PHE A 136 22.19 -10.65 -12.64
C PHE A 136 23.52 -10.79 -13.39
N LYS A 137 23.82 -9.80 -14.24
CA LYS A 137 25.08 -9.67 -14.96
C LYS A 137 25.46 -8.20 -15.14
N ASP A 138 26.73 -7.97 -15.43
CA ASP A 138 27.29 -6.68 -15.80
C ASP A 138 26.91 -5.57 -14.79
N LEU A 139 26.79 -5.91 -13.50
CA LEU A 139 26.53 -4.93 -12.46
C LEU A 139 27.77 -4.05 -12.26
N PRO A 140 27.63 -2.72 -12.05
CA PRO A 140 28.78 -1.86 -11.78
C PRO A 140 29.60 -2.33 -10.58
N ALA A 141 30.91 -2.44 -10.74
CA ALA A 141 31.81 -3.04 -9.74
C ALA A 141 31.82 -2.35 -8.37
N ASN A 142 31.41 -1.07 -8.30
CA ASN A 142 31.32 -0.31 -7.05
C ASN A 142 29.98 -0.46 -6.31
N TRP A 143 29.02 -1.21 -6.88
CA TRP A 143 27.75 -1.49 -6.22
C TRP A 143 27.93 -2.45 -5.05
N VAL A 144 26.97 -2.43 -4.13
CA VAL A 144 26.93 -3.31 -2.96
C VAL A 144 25.50 -3.83 -2.76
N GLY A 145 25.35 -4.85 -1.92
CA GLY A 145 24.02 -5.36 -1.55
C GLY A 145 23.87 -5.65 -0.07
N ILE A 146 22.62 -5.70 0.37
CA ILE A 146 22.17 -6.15 1.67
C ILE A 146 21.06 -7.16 1.44
N TYR A 147 21.26 -8.37 1.96
CA TYR A 147 20.23 -9.39 2.01
C TYR A 147 19.68 -9.51 3.43
N ALA A 148 18.35 -9.50 3.57
CA ALA A 148 17.66 -9.74 4.82
C ALA A 148 16.64 -10.90 4.66
N PRO A 149 16.76 -11.99 5.43
CA PRO A 149 15.92 -13.18 5.28
C PRO A 149 14.49 -12.99 5.80
N ASP A 150 14.28 -12.09 6.77
CA ASP A 150 12.98 -11.85 7.42
C ASP A 150 12.01 -11.01 6.57
N ASN A 151 12.15 -11.09 5.24
CA ASN A 151 11.36 -10.37 4.24
C ASN A 151 10.68 -11.39 3.32
N GLY A 152 9.63 -11.01 2.60
CA GLY A 152 8.90 -11.99 1.80
C GLY A 152 7.83 -11.43 0.89
N VAL A 153 7.18 -12.32 0.16
CA VAL A 153 6.11 -11.97 -0.78
C VAL A 153 4.76 -12.17 -0.13
N ILE A 154 3.93 -11.13 -0.10
CA ILE A 154 2.52 -11.21 0.33
C ILE A 154 1.69 -11.72 -0.85
N ASN A 155 0.91 -12.77 -0.63
CA ASN A 155 -0.12 -13.23 -1.58
C ASN A 155 -1.36 -12.32 -1.47
N VAL A 156 -1.46 -11.34 -2.36
CA VAL A 156 -2.47 -10.27 -2.28
C VAL A 156 -3.89 -10.79 -2.42
N GLN A 157 -4.12 -11.71 -3.35
CA GLN A 157 -5.45 -12.27 -3.60
C GLN A 157 -5.92 -13.13 -2.44
N LEU A 158 -5.01 -13.93 -1.87
CA LEU A 158 -5.32 -14.75 -0.70
C LEU A 158 -5.56 -13.90 0.55
N LEU A 159 -4.76 -12.85 0.75
CA LEU A 159 -4.95 -11.87 1.83
C LEU A 159 -6.36 -11.26 1.79
N LEU A 160 -6.78 -10.73 0.64
CA LEU A 160 -8.10 -10.10 0.48
C LEU A 160 -9.24 -11.08 0.80
N ARG A 161 -9.15 -12.32 0.29
CA ARG A 161 -10.16 -13.35 0.55
C ARG A 161 -10.20 -13.73 2.04
N THR A 162 -9.02 -13.87 2.65
CA THR A 162 -8.87 -14.24 4.06
C THR A 162 -9.45 -13.17 4.97
N LEU A 163 -9.09 -11.90 4.76
CA LEU A 163 -9.62 -10.78 5.55
C LEU A 163 -11.13 -10.63 5.38
N LEU A 164 -11.64 -10.78 4.15
CA LEU A 164 -13.09 -10.75 3.90
C LEU A 164 -13.83 -11.90 4.60
N SER A 165 -13.26 -13.11 4.59
CA SER A 165 -13.83 -14.27 5.30
C SER A 165 -13.82 -14.02 6.80
N LEU A 166 -12.65 -13.73 7.37
CA LEU A 166 -12.50 -13.49 8.80
C LEU A 166 -13.44 -12.39 9.30
N ALA A 167 -13.53 -11.25 8.60
CA ALA A 167 -14.45 -10.18 8.98
C ALA A 167 -15.91 -10.69 9.04
N LYS A 168 -16.35 -11.46 8.04
CA LYS A 168 -17.71 -12.04 8.01
C LYS A 168 -17.92 -13.11 9.07
N ASP A 169 -16.93 -13.96 9.30
CA ASP A 169 -16.98 -15.03 10.30
C ASP A 169 -17.15 -14.44 11.71
N TYR A 170 -16.56 -13.26 11.96
CA TYR A 170 -16.75 -12.46 13.16
C TYR A 170 -18.00 -11.56 13.15
N GLY A 171 -18.84 -11.63 12.11
CA GLY A 171 -20.14 -10.95 12.05
C GLY A 171 -20.16 -9.58 11.34
N ALA A 172 -19.08 -9.18 10.67
CA ALA A 172 -19.08 -7.96 9.85
C ALA A 172 -20.07 -8.08 8.68
N GLU A 173 -20.86 -7.02 8.47
CA GLU A 173 -21.60 -6.86 7.22
C GLU A 173 -20.72 -6.29 6.12
N THR A 174 -20.99 -6.68 4.87
CA THR A 174 -20.22 -6.21 3.71
C THR A 174 -21.16 -5.88 2.55
N LYS A 175 -21.04 -4.68 1.98
CA LYS A 175 -21.77 -4.26 0.78
C LYS A 175 -20.78 -3.84 -0.29
N GLN A 176 -20.77 -4.59 -1.38
CA GLN A 176 -20.09 -4.24 -2.61
C GLN A 176 -20.99 -3.39 -3.52
N ASN A 177 -20.42 -2.75 -4.53
CA ASN A 177 -21.09 -1.85 -5.46
C ASN A 177 -21.89 -0.76 -4.74
N THR A 178 -21.35 -0.26 -3.63
CA THR A 178 -21.98 0.71 -2.73
C THR A 178 -21.02 1.89 -2.54
N GLN A 179 -21.16 2.89 -3.41
CA GLN A 179 -20.29 4.06 -3.38
C GLN A 179 -20.79 5.05 -2.32
N VAL A 180 -19.95 5.36 -1.34
CA VAL A 180 -20.18 6.48 -0.41
C VAL A 180 -20.01 7.79 -1.18
N LYS A 181 -21.05 8.64 -1.14
CA LYS A 181 -21.06 9.96 -1.79
C LYS A 181 -20.80 11.09 -0.80
N GLU A 182 -21.29 10.93 0.42
CA GLU A 182 -21.23 11.95 1.45
C GLU A 182 -21.50 11.32 2.82
N ILE A 183 -20.89 11.88 3.86
CA ILE A 183 -21.16 11.59 5.26
C ILE A 183 -21.65 12.88 5.91
N ARG A 184 -22.79 12.81 6.60
CA ARG A 184 -23.41 13.93 7.29
C ARG A 184 -23.67 13.57 8.74
N LEU A 185 -23.67 14.56 9.62
CA LEU A 185 -24.19 14.37 10.97
C LEU A 185 -25.72 14.24 10.90
N SER A 186 -26.30 13.31 11.64
CA SER A 186 -27.76 13.15 11.68
C SER A 186 -28.40 14.40 12.30
N GLU A 187 -29.44 14.91 11.65
CA GLU A 187 -30.24 16.03 12.19
C GLU A 187 -31.00 15.65 13.47
N SER A 188 -31.23 14.34 13.66
CA SER A 188 -31.99 13.80 14.79
C SER A 188 -31.14 13.39 16.00
N ASP A 189 -29.84 13.13 15.81
CA ASP A 189 -28.92 12.74 16.87
C ASP A 189 -27.49 13.14 16.51
N SER A 190 -26.93 14.10 17.25
CA SER A 190 -25.57 14.61 17.04
C SER A 190 -24.46 13.60 17.38
N ASN A 191 -24.80 12.38 17.82
CA ASN A 191 -23.85 11.29 18.02
C ASN A 191 -23.84 10.28 16.87
N ILE A 192 -24.70 10.46 15.87
CA ILE A 192 -24.87 9.51 14.76
C ILE A 192 -24.51 10.18 13.44
N TRP A 193 -23.67 9.49 12.68
CA TRP A 193 -23.33 9.82 11.29
C TRP A 193 -24.26 9.09 10.33
N GLU A 194 -24.71 9.79 9.30
CA GLU A 194 -25.45 9.27 8.16
C GLU A 194 -24.51 9.19 6.95
N VAL A 195 -24.32 7.97 6.46
CA VAL A 195 -23.45 7.67 5.33
C VAL A 195 -24.33 7.48 4.10
N HIS A 196 -24.37 8.50 3.25
CA HIS A 196 -25.17 8.52 2.03
C HIS A 196 -24.42 7.80 0.92
N THR A 197 -25.06 6.79 0.35
CA THR A 197 -24.47 5.92 -0.67
C THR A 197 -25.34 5.81 -1.90
N ILE A 198 -24.73 5.44 -3.02
CA ILE A 198 -25.43 4.94 -4.20
C ILE A 198 -25.04 3.49 -4.40
N ARG A 199 -26.04 2.61 -4.42
CA ARG A 199 -25.87 1.18 -4.63
C ARG A 199 -26.20 0.81 -6.08
N HIS A 200 -25.35 0.00 -6.71
CA HIS A 200 -25.48 -0.41 -8.11
C HIS A 200 -25.73 0.77 -9.07
N GLU A 201 -25.14 1.93 -8.76
CA GLU A 201 -25.28 3.18 -9.51
C GLU A 201 -26.71 3.74 -9.64
N LYS A 202 -27.68 3.21 -8.89
CA LYS A 202 -29.11 3.53 -9.08
C LYS A 202 -29.83 3.89 -7.79
N ASP A 203 -29.62 3.11 -6.73
CA ASP A 203 -30.48 3.20 -5.55
C ASP A 203 -29.75 3.95 -4.41
N PRO A 204 -30.26 5.11 -3.97
CA PRO A 204 -29.72 5.77 -2.79
C PRO A 204 -30.01 4.94 -1.53
N VAL A 205 -28.99 4.70 -0.72
CA VAL A 205 -29.11 4.00 0.57
C VAL A 205 -28.34 4.79 1.62
N VAL A 206 -28.95 4.96 2.80
CA VAL A 206 -28.32 5.63 3.94
C VAL A 206 -28.04 4.60 5.03
N PHE A 207 -26.80 4.59 5.53
CA PHE A 207 -26.39 3.80 6.68
C PHE A 207 -26.15 4.73 7.87
N LYS A 208 -26.42 4.27 9.09
CA LYS A 208 -26.21 5.04 10.32
C LYS A 208 -25.10 4.42 11.15
N ALA A 209 -24.20 5.23 11.69
CA ALA A 209 -23.13 4.74 12.56
C ALA A 209 -22.65 5.75 13.60
N LYS A 210 -22.08 5.25 14.69
CA LYS A 210 -21.45 6.09 15.72
C LYS A 210 -20.06 6.57 15.30
N LYS A 211 -19.31 5.72 14.59
CA LYS A 211 -17.94 5.97 14.15
C LYS A 211 -17.77 5.64 12.67
N ILE A 212 -16.90 6.38 12.00
CA ILE A 212 -16.57 6.19 10.59
C ILE A 212 -15.07 5.96 10.44
N VAL A 213 -14.69 4.96 9.64
CA VAL A 213 -13.33 4.78 9.15
C VAL A 213 -13.32 5.00 7.65
N ILE A 214 -12.49 5.92 7.16
CA ILE A 214 -12.29 6.19 5.74
C ILE A 214 -10.97 5.56 5.32
N ALA A 215 -11.03 4.42 4.64
CA ALA A 215 -9.88 3.65 4.13
C ALA A 215 -9.97 3.46 2.60
N SER A 216 -10.43 4.50 1.89
CA SER A 216 -10.74 4.45 0.45
C SER A 216 -9.54 4.71 -0.48
N GLY A 217 -8.31 4.70 0.06
CA GLY A 217 -7.07 4.83 -0.72
C GLY A 217 -7.05 6.09 -1.60
N ALA A 218 -6.77 5.91 -2.90
CA ALA A 218 -6.75 7.00 -3.89
C ALA A 218 -8.05 7.81 -3.97
N TYR A 219 -9.18 7.23 -3.54
CA TYR A 219 -10.51 7.86 -3.59
C TYR A 219 -10.87 8.63 -2.30
N VAL A 220 -9.91 8.82 -1.38
CA VAL A 220 -10.15 9.51 -0.09
C VAL A 220 -10.79 10.89 -0.26
N ASN A 221 -10.35 11.67 -1.25
CA ASN A 221 -10.90 13.01 -1.50
C ASN A 221 -12.34 12.99 -2.05
N HIS A 222 -12.78 11.87 -2.64
CA HIS A 222 -14.19 11.73 -3.07
C HIS A 222 -15.14 11.53 -1.89
N VAL A 223 -14.61 11.22 -0.71
CA VAL A 223 -15.37 11.14 0.54
C VAL A 223 -15.16 12.41 1.36
N LEU A 224 -13.90 12.84 1.56
CA LEU A 224 -13.58 13.99 2.42
C LEU A 224 -14.16 15.31 1.91
N LYS A 225 -14.05 15.59 0.61
CA LYS A 225 -14.48 16.87 0.03
C LYS A 225 -15.98 17.11 0.18
N PRO A 226 -16.87 16.20 -0.26
CA PRO A 226 -18.32 16.41 -0.08
C PRO A 226 -18.75 16.36 1.38
N SER A 227 -18.11 15.55 2.23
CA SER A 227 -18.56 15.35 3.62
C SER A 227 -18.11 16.47 4.56
N TYR A 228 -16.86 16.92 4.43
CA TYR A 228 -16.21 17.78 5.41
C TYR A 228 -15.63 19.07 4.80
N GLY A 229 -15.67 19.23 3.48
CA GLY A 229 -15.14 20.40 2.79
C GLY A 229 -13.60 20.46 2.76
N ILE A 230 -12.93 19.34 3.01
CA ILE A 230 -11.46 19.24 3.01
C ILE A 230 -10.96 18.28 1.93
N SER A 231 -9.71 18.45 1.52
CA SER A 231 -9.04 17.54 0.60
C SER A 231 -7.56 17.47 0.96
N LEU A 232 -6.98 16.29 0.76
CA LEU A 232 -5.54 16.08 0.84
C LEU A 232 -4.91 16.44 -0.52
N ASP A 233 -3.72 17.04 -0.51
CA ASP A 233 -2.95 17.22 -1.75
C ASP A 233 -2.28 15.89 -2.12
N LEU A 234 -2.94 15.13 -2.99
CA LEU A 234 -2.48 13.81 -3.41
C LEU A 234 -1.60 13.92 -4.65
N CYS A 235 -0.62 13.04 -4.77
CA CYS A 235 0.06 12.72 -6.01
C CYS A 235 -0.17 11.23 -6.27
N ILE A 236 -1.05 10.90 -7.21
CA ILE A 236 -1.40 9.52 -7.50
C ILE A 236 -0.58 9.05 -8.70
N TRP A 237 0.31 8.09 -8.46
CA TRP A 237 1.16 7.50 -9.47
C TRP A 237 0.43 6.33 -10.12
N GLU A 238 0.33 6.34 -11.45
CA GLU A 238 -0.14 5.17 -12.21
C GLU A 238 1.04 4.23 -12.44
N MET A 239 1.34 3.42 -11.44
CA MET A 239 2.46 2.46 -11.45
C MET A 239 2.21 1.38 -12.50
N VAL A 240 3.23 1.09 -13.31
CA VAL A 240 3.22 -0.01 -14.28
C VAL A 240 4.05 -1.15 -13.74
N ALA A 241 3.53 -2.37 -13.81
CA ALA A 241 4.28 -3.59 -13.50
C ALA A 241 4.18 -4.61 -14.62
N ASN A 242 5.30 -5.28 -14.89
CA ASN A 242 5.44 -6.20 -16.01
C ASN A 242 5.81 -7.59 -15.51
N TYR A 243 5.25 -8.60 -16.16
CA TYR A 243 5.57 -10.00 -16.00
C TYR A 243 6.27 -10.48 -17.26
N PHE A 244 7.46 -11.04 -17.12
CA PHE A 244 8.28 -11.52 -18.24
C PHE A 244 8.50 -13.03 -18.15
N ASN A 245 8.53 -13.69 -19.30
CA ASN A 245 8.91 -15.09 -19.38
C ASN A 245 10.38 -15.25 -18.99
N CYS A 246 10.69 -16.31 -18.26
CA CYS A 246 12.06 -16.67 -17.92
C CYS A 246 12.36 -18.12 -18.32
N ASN A 247 13.65 -18.46 -18.45
CA ASN A 247 14.07 -19.81 -18.83
C ASN A 247 13.53 -20.84 -17.85
N ALA A 248 12.89 -21.89 -18.38
CA ALA A 248 12.28 -22.94 -17.58
C ALA A 248 13.26 -24.06 -17.17
N GLY A 249 12.85 -24.86 -16.19
CA GLY A 249 13.51 -26.11 -15.81
C GLY A 249 14.51 -25.98 -14.65
N PRO A 250 15.19 -27.09 -14.28
CA PRO A 250 16.10 -27.13 -13.12
C PRO A 250 17.31 -26.19 -13.21
N ASN A 251 17.73 -25.86 -14.44
CA ASN A 251 18.78 -24.88 -14.75
C ASN A 251 18.19 -23.58 -15.32
N GLY A 252 16.90 -23.34 -15.04
CA GLY A 252 16.19 -22.15 -15.47
C GLY A 252 16.62 -20.90 -14.70
N THR A 253 15.99 -19.78 -15.01
CA THR A 253 16.27 -18.51 -14.36
C THR A 253 15.54 -18.42 -13.03
N ILE A 254 16.28 -18.53 -11.94
CA ILE A 254 15.73 -18.55 -10.58
C ILE A 254 16.24 -17.34 -9.82
N PHE A 255 15.32 -16.47 -9.39
CA PHE A 255 15.61 -15.48 -8.36
C PHE A 255 15.37 -16.13 -6.98
N PRO A 256 16.36 -16.20 -6.08
CA PRO A 256 16.19 -16.83 -4.77
C PRO A 256 15.22 -16.09 -3.85
N SER A 257 15.02 -14.79 -4.08
CA SER A 257 14.23 -13.90 -3.23
C SER A 257 13.67 -12.74 -4.04
N MET A 258 12.87 -11.89 -3.40
CA MET A 258 12.60 -10.55 -3.93
C MET A 258 13.88 -9.72 -3.98
N TRP A 259 13.86 -8.66 -4.79
CA TRP A 259 14.98 -7.72 -4.85
C TRP A 259 14.53 -6.30 -5.17
N PHE A 260 15.31 -5.32 -4.72
CA PHE A 260 15.15 -3.90 -5.02
C PHE A 260 16.52 -3.31 -5.37
N GLN A 261 16.59 -2.54 -6.46
CA GLN A 261 17.81 -1.96 -6.99
C GLN A 261 17.80 -0.43 -6.85
N PHE A 262 18.90 0.13 -6.35
CA PHE A 262 19.11 1.56 -6.08
C PHE A 262 20.14 2.15 -7.05
N ALA A 263 19.75 3.14 -7.86
CA ALA A 263 20.68 3.88 -8.73
C ALA A 263 20.16 5.28 -9.02
N PRO A 264 21.06 6.24 -9.28
CA PRO A 264 20.66 7.56 -9.75
C PRO A 264 19.89 7.49 -11.07
N ALA A 265 19.05 8.48 -11.30
CA ALA A 265 18.34 8.62 -12.57
C ALA A 265 19.30 8.60 -13.77
N ASN A 266 18.85 8.06 -14.89
CA ASN A 266 19.65 8.03 -16.12
C ASN A 266 19.79 9.44 -16.73
N GLU A 267 20.52 9.53 -17.84
CA GLU A 267 20.76 10.79 -18.57
C GLU A 267 19.47 11.51 -19.01
N ASN A 268 18.37 10.77 -19.20
CA ASN A 268 17.06 11.30 -19.54
C ASN A 268 16.23 11.66 -18.30
N LYS A 269 16.85 11.70 -17.12
CA LYS A 269 16.21 11.95 -15.81
C LYS A 269 15.11 10.95 -15.47
N ARG A 270 15.15 9.75 -16.05
CA ARG A 270 14.21 8.67 -15.74
C ARG A 270 14.72 7.84 -14.56
N SER A 271 13.80 7.33 -13.75
CA SER A 271 14.13 6.52 -12.57
C SER A 271 14.96 5.30 -12.98
N GLN A 272 15.93 4.94 -12.14
CA GLN A 272 16.67 3.69 -12.22
C GLN A 272 16.52 2.90 -10.91
N LEU A 273 15.36 3.08 -10.26
CA LEU A 273 14.92 2.20 -9.20
C LEU A 273 14.09 1.09 -9.82
N PHE A 274 14.46 -0.15 -9.54
CA PHE A 274 13.76 -1.31 -10.05
C PHE A 274 13.51 -2.29 -8.92
N TYR A 275 12.45 -3.06 -9.03
CA TYR A 275 12.16 -4.13 -8.11
C TYR A 275 11.64 -5.36 -8.84
N GLY A 276 11.84 -6.51 -8.22
CA GLY A 276 11.37 -7.76 -8.79
C GLY A 276 10.98 -8.80 -7.77
N PHE A 277 10.15 -9.71 -8.25
CA PHE A 277 9.68 -10.88 -7.51
C PHE A 277 10.19 -12.15 -8.21
N PRO A 278 10.53 -13.19 -7.44
CA PRO A 278 10.76 -14.51 -8.00
C PRO A 278 9.47 -15.04 -8.65
N THR A 279 9.58 -16.12 -9.42
CA THR A 279 8.41 -16.86 -9.87
C THR A 279 7.60 -17.30 -8.65
N LEU A 280 6.33 -16.93 -8.64
CA LEU A 280 5.47 -17.09 -7.48
C LEU A 280 4.87 -18.51 -7.47
N PRO A 281 4.82 -19.19 -6.31
CA PRO A 281 4.20 -20.52 -6.20
C PRO A 281 2.71 -20.56 -6.59
N TRP A 282 2.03 -19.41 -6.51
CA TRP A 282 0.61 -19.24 -6.88
C TRP A 282 0.42 -18.48 -8.20
N GLY A 283 1.52 -18.14 -8.89
CA GLY A 283 1.49 -17.46 -10.18
C GLY A 283 1.72 -18.41 -11.35
N PRO A 284 1.68 -17.89 -12.59
CA PRO A 284 2.09 -18.66 -13.75
C PRO A 284 3.55 -19.13 -13.62
N PRO A 285 3.86 -20.39 -13.98
CA PRO A 285 5.23 -20.91 -13.90
C PRO A 285 6.13 -20.22 -14.92
N ASN A 286 7.42 -20.08 -14.60
CA ASN A 286 8.46 -19.48 -15.45
C ASN A 286 8.14 -18.04 -15.88
N VAL A 287 7.46 -17.30 -15.01
CA VAL A 287 7.20 -15.87 -15.18
C VAL A 287 7.70 -15.14 -13.94
N VAL A 288 8.42 -14.04 -14.14
CA VAL A 288 8.92 -13.16 -13.08
C VAL A 288 8.31 -11.79 -13.23
N ARG A 289 7.98 -11.15 -12.11
CA ARG A 289 7.52 -9.76 -12.12
C ARG A 289 8.71 -8.85 -11.92
N ILE A 290 8.89 -7.88 -12.82
CA ILE A 290 9.93 -6.87 -12.76
C ILE A 290 9.31 -5.53 -13.16
N ALA A 291 9.62 -4.47 -12.42
CA ALA A 291 9.06 -3.16 -12.66
C ALA A 291 10.02 -2.05 -12.24
N VAL A 292 9.93 -0.92 -12.93
CA VAL A 292 10.49 0.35 -12.47
C VAL A 292 9.69 0.86 -11.27
N ASP A 293 10.37 1.35 -10.24
CA ASP A 293 9.76 2.06 -9.11
C ASP A 293 9.62 3.54 -9.45
N ALA A 294 8.74 3.81 -10.41
CA ALA A 294 8.32 5.14 -10.80
C ALA A 294 7.02 5.05 -11.59
N ALA A 295 6.36 6.21 -11.72
CA ALA A 295 5.32 6.39 -12.71
C ALA A 295 5.62 7.64 -13.55
N SER A 296 5.58 7.46 -14.87
CA SER A 296 5.64 8.58 -15.80
C SER A 296 4.34 9.38 -15.81
N ASN A 297 3.19 8.71 -15.62
CA ASN A 297 1.90 9.39 -15.46
C ASN A 297 1.54 9.57 -13.99
N ARG A 298 1.17 10.80 -13.63
CA ARG A 298 0.80 11.19 -12.27
C ARG A 298 -0.44 12.05 -12.32
N ILE A 299 -1.46 11.67 -11.55
CA ILE A 299 -2.77 12.31 -11.53
C ILE A 299 -3.09 12.84 -10.13
N LYS A 300 -4.05 13.76 -10.06
CA LYS A 300 -4.54 14.36 -8.81
C LYS A 300 -5.85 13.72 -8.34
N ASP A 301 -6.62 13.17 -9.25
CA ASP A 301 -7.89 12.50 -8.98
C ASP A 301 -7.90 11.10 -9.64
N PRO A 302 -8.29 10.01 -8.94
CA PRO A 302 -8.36 8.69 -9.55
C PRO A 302 -9.37 8.56 -10.71
N LYS A 303 -10.26 9.54 -10.92
CA LYS A 303 -11.12 9.62 -12.13
C LYS A 303 -10.34 9.92 -13.40
N ASP A 304 -9.17 10.54 -13.29
CA ASP A 304 -8.33 10.86 -14.43
C ASP A 304 -7.54 9.63 -14.94
N ARG A 305 -7.64 8.50 -14.22
CA ARG A 305 -6.99 7.24 -14.52
C ARG A 305 -7.40 6.73 -15.91
N LYS A 306 -6.42 6.26 -16.69
CA LYS A 306 -6.65 5.60 -17.99
C LYS A 306 -6.42 4.10 -17.86
N THR A 307 -7.40 3.37 -17.34
CA THR A 307 -7.30 1.95 -16.92
C THR A 307 -6.71 0.98 -17.96
N SER A 308 -6.84 1.27 -19.26
CA SER A 308 -6.35 0.41 -20.35
C SER A 308 -5.12 0.97 -21.09
N VAL A 309 -4.53 2.06 -20.61
CA VAL A 309 -3.38 2.71 -21.25
C VAL A 309 -2.24 2.77 -20.25
N VAL A 310 -1.24 1.93 -20.45
CA VAL A 310 0.02 1.95 -19.71
C VAL A 310 1.02 2.82 -20.45
N ASN A 311 1.89 3.52 -19.71
CA ASN A 311 2.91 4.35 -20.33
C ASN A 311 3.99 3.45 -20.96
N PRO A 312 4.27 3.56 -22.28
CA PRO A 312 5.26 2.73 -22.94
C PRO A 312 6.69 2.95 -22.41
N ASP A 313 7.00 4.15 -21.91
CA ASP A 313 8.35 4.44 -21.40
C ASP A 313 8.64 3.66 -20.11
N ASP A 314 7.65 3.47 -19.23
CA ASP A 314 7.82 2.70 -17.98
C ASP A 314 8.06 1.21 -18.28
N ILE A 315 7.46 0.69 -19.37
CA ILE A 315 7.75 -0.65 -19.89
C ILE A 315 9.16 -0.69 -20.46
N HIS A 316 9.51 0.27 -21.31
CA HIS A 316 10.81 0.35 -21.97
C HIS A 316 11.97 0.41 -20.97
N ASP A 317 11.86 1.24 -19.92
CA ASP A 317 12.84 1.31 -18.83
C ASP A 317 13.09 -0.07 -18.20
N THR A 318 12.01 -0.82 -17.96
CA THR A 318 12.07 -2.17 -17.40
C THR A 318 12.74 -3.14 -18.38
N GLN A 319 12.42 -3.07 -19.68
CA GLN A 319 13.00 -3.93 -20.70
C GLN A 319 14.50 -3.69 -20.87
N GLU A 320 14.94 -2.44 -20.88
CA GLU A 320 16.36 -2.11 -20.99
C GLU A 320 17.14 -2.56 -19.75
N PHE A 321 16.57 -2.43 -18.55
CA PHE A 321 17.17 -2.99 -17.34
C PHE A 321 17.36 -4.51 -17.45
N ILE A 322 16.32 -5.25 -17.85
CA ILE A 322 16.39 -6.71 -18.02
C ILE A 322 17.44 -7.09 -19.05
N LYS A 323 17.41 -6.48 -20.23
CA LYS A 323 18.33 -6.75 -21.34
C LYS A 323 19.79 -6.57 -20.93
N LYS A 324 20.06 -5.50 -20.18
CA LYS A 324 21.40 -5.13 -19.74
C LYS A 324 21.88 -5.98 -18.57
N HIS A 325 21.03 -6.21 -17.56
CA HIS A 325 21.47 -6.70 -16.27
C HIS A 325 20.94 -8.06 -15.86
N ILE A 326 20.06 -8.72 -16.64
CA ILE A 326 19.45 -9.99 -16.24
C ILE A 326 19.69 -11.08 -17.29
N VAL A 327 20.04 -12.27 -16.82
CA VAL A 327 20.24 -13.48 -17.62
C VAL A 327 18.96 -14.29 -17.67
N GLY A 328 18.57 -14.74 -18.86
CA GLY A 328 17.50 -15.72 -19.04
C GLY A 328 16.09 -15.23 -18.69
N VAL A 329 15.84 -13.92 -18.77
CA VAL A 329 14.51 -13.32 -18.82
C VAL A 329 14.34 -12.68 -20.19
N ASP A 330 13.23 -12.98 -20.86
CA ASP A 330 12.92 -12.39 -22.17
C ASP A 330 12.49 -10.93 -21.99
N SER A 331 13.35 -9.99 -22.38
CA SER A 331 13.07 -8.55 -22.28
C SER A 331 12.24 -8.01 -23.45
N THR A 332 11.94 -8.80 -24.49
CA THR A 332 11.39 -8.27 -25.76
C THR A 332 9.93 -7.87 -25.65
N VAL A 333 9.11 -8.68 -24.97
CA VAL A 333 7.68 -8.43 -24.76
C VAL A 333 7.26 -8.97 -23.39
N PRO A 334 6.62 -8.17 -22.54
CA PRO A 334 6.00 -8.68 -21.32
C PRO A 334 4.93 -9.74 -21.64
N ALA A 335 4.95 -10.85 -20.92
CA ALA A 335 3.87 -11.84 -20.97
C ALA A 335 2.55 -11.26 -20.44
N PHE A 336 2.64 -10.34 -19.48
CA PHE A 336 1.50 -9.60 -18.95
C PHE A 336 1.96 -8.25 -18.38
N THR A 337 1.15 -7.21 -18.58
CA THR A 337 1.39 -5.87 -18.01
C THR A 337 0.14 -5.43 -17.27
N LEU A 338 0.33 -4.77 -16.12
CA LEU A 338 -0.75 -4.20 -15.34
C LEU A 338 -0.42 -2.79 -14.88
N SER A 339 -1.48 -2.03 -14.56
CA SER A 339 -1.39 -0.73 -13.89
C SER A 339 -2.05 -0.79 -12.52
N CYS A 340 -1.47 -0.11 -11.54
CA CYS A 340 -2.09 0.13 -10.24
C CYS A 340 -1.90 1.58 -9.80
N LEU A 341 -2.66 2.00 -8.77
CA LEU A 341 -2.53 3.34 -8.22
C LEU A 341 -1.67 3.30 -6.96
N GLN A 342 -0.63 4.13 -6.91
CA GLN A 342 0.06 4.46 -5.66
C GLN A 342 -0.32 5.88 -5.26
N THR A 343 -0.92 6.03 -4.08
CA THR A 343 -1.30 7.34 -3.55
C THR A 343 -0.16 7.86 -2.70
N ASN A 344 0.39 9.01 -3.07
CA ASN A 344 1.43 9.69 -2.31
C ASN A 344 0.92 11.03 -1.80
N VAL A 345 1.47 11.47 -0.68
CA VAL A 345 1.46 12.88 -0.26
C VAL A 345 2.89 13.41 -0.36
N PHE A 346 3.12 14.67 0.00
CA PHE A 346 4.40 15.37 -0.22
C PHE A 346 5.65 14.65 0.31
N ASP A 347 5.53 13.86 1.38
CA ASP A 347 6.62 13.09 2.02
C ASP A 347 6.54 11.58 1.76
N ASN A 348 5.60 11.13 0.92
CA ASN A 348 5.32 9.71 0.64
C ASN A 348 4.92 8.85 1.86
N MET A 349 4.69 9.46 3.04
CA MET A 349 4.27 8.75 4.25
C MET A 349 2.75 8.52 4.27
N PHE A 350 2.29 7.67 5.19
CA PHE A 350 0.86 7.46 5.42
C PHE A 350 0.19 8.74 5.90
N VAL A 351 -1.12 8.82 5.68
CA VAL A 351 -2.01 9.66 6.47
C VAL A 351 -2.84 8.71 7.31
N LEU A 352 -2.71 8.81 8.64
CA LEU A 352 -3.44 8.03 9.63
C LEU A 352 -3.78 8.95 10.79
N ASP A 353 -4.99 9.51 10.77
CA ASP A 353 -5.39 10.55 11.73
C ASP A 353 -6.92 10.68 11.81
N TYR A 354 -7.41 11.44 12.78
CA TYR A 354 -8.80 11.86 12.84
C TYR A 354 -9.06 13.06 11.93
N VAL A 355 -10.29 13.18 11.43
CA VAL A 355 -10.76 14.46 10.84
C VAL A 355 -10.76 15.52 11.96
N PRO A 356 -10.15 16.70 11.76
CA PRO A 356 -10.08 17.73 12.80
C PRO A 356 -11.46 18.20 13.24
N GLU A 357 -11.59 18.52 14.52
CA GLU A 357 -12.87 18.81 15.18
C GLU A 357 -13.64 19.96 14.51
N GLU A 358 -12.93 20.98 14.00
CA GLU A 358 -13.53 22.11 13.30
C GLU A 358 -14.27 21.70 12.00
N TYR A 359 -13.95 20.55 11.44
CA TYR A 359 -14.59 20.01 10.23
C TYR A 359 -15.72 19.03 10.52
N LEU A 360 -15.90 18.61 11.78
CA LEU A 360 -16.96 17.67 12.19
C LEU A 360 -18.33 18.33 12.36
N ARG A 361 -18.44 19.67 12.26
CA ARG A 361 -19.70 20.43 12.28
C ARG A 361 -20.60 20.08 13.49
N GLY A 362 -19.99 19.95 14.67
CA GLY A 362 -20.70 19.60 15.93
C GLY A 362 -20.86 18.09 16.17
N GLY A 363 -20.32 17.25 15.29
CA GLY A 363 -20.22 15.81 15.52
C GLY A 363 -19.22 15.45 16.62
N PRO A 364 -19.26 14.21 17.14
CA PRO A 364 -18.45 13.84 18.30
C PRO A 364 -16.96 13.85 17.96
N LYS A 365 -16.14 14.31 18.89
CA LYS A 365 -14.68 14.22 18.77
C LYS A 365 -14.22 12.78 18.50
N ASP A 366 -13.15 12.63 17.72
CA ASP A 366 -12.51 11.35 17.41
C ASP A 366 -13.49 10.31 16.81
N SER A 367 -14.49 10.77 16.06
CA SER A 367 -15.54 9.91 15.47
C SER A 367 -15.31 9.53 14.01
N VAL A 368 -14.40 10.20 13.33
CA VAL A 368 -14.06 9.94 11.92
C VAL A 368 -12.56 9.79 11.80
N VAL A 369 -12.11 8.57 11.50
CA VAL A 369 -10.70 8.22 11.29
C VAL A 369 -10.43 8.08 9.80
N VAL A 370 -9.27 8.53 9.34
CA VAL A 370 -8.85 8.47 7.94
C VAL A 370 -7.54 7.71 7.83
N PHE A 371 -7.49 6.80 6.87
CA PHE A 371 -6.26 6.20 6.38
C PHE A 371 -6.14 6.34 4.86
N THR A 372 -4.99 6.82 4.39
CA THR A 372 -4.62 6.79 2.97
C THR A 372 -3.09 6.88 2.78
N ALA A 373 -2.68 6.80 1.51
CA ALA A 373 -1.32 7.00 1.01
C ALA A 373 -0.27 5.98 1.48
N GLY A 374 0.89 6.02 0.81
CA GLY A 374 2.11 5.26 1.11
C GLY A 374 2.09 3.78 0.72
N TRP A 375 3.22 3.11 0.95
CA TRP A 375 3.45 1.69 0.60
C TRP A 375 2.91 0.71 1.64
N ALA A 376 1.60 0.80 1.87
CA ALA A 376 0.94 0.27 3.07
C ALA A 376 0.70 -1.24 3.12
N MET A 377 0.82 -1.99 2.01
CA MET A 377 0.43 -3.41 1.98
C MET A 377 1.13 -4.24 3.07
N LYS A 378 2.41 -3.95 3.33
CA LYS A 378 3.19 -4.67 4.34
C LYS A 378 2.80 -4.37 5.79
N PHE A 379 1.96 -3.36 6.01
CA PHE A 379 1.44 -2.98 7.32
C PHE A 379 -0.05 -3.28 7.46
N VAL A 380 -0.67 -4.06 6.55
CA VAL A 380 -2.13 -4.24 6.55
C VAL A 380 -2.71 -4.71 7.89
N PRO A 381 -2.16 -5.74 8.57
CA PRO A 381 -2.66 -6.13 9.90
C PRO A 381 -2.50 -5.01 10.92
N LEU A 382 -1.33 -4.34 10.93
CA LEU A 382 -1.03 -3.22 11.82
C LEU A 382 -1.99 -2.05 11.64
N LEU A 383 -2.23 -1.63 10.39
CA LEU A 383 -3.14 -0.54 10.05
C LEU A 383 -4.60 -0.92 10.34
N GLY A 384 -4.98 -2.18 10.11
CA GLY A 384 -6.27 -2.72 10.49
C GLY A 384 -6.53 -2.53 11.99
N LYS A 385 -5.59 -3.01 12.81
CA LYS A 385 -5.61 -2.86 14.27
C LYS A 385 -5.60 -1.39 14.70
N ALA A 386 -4.73 -0.58 14.10
CA ALA A 386 -4.62 0.83 14.44
C ALA A 386 -5.93 1.58 14.23
N LEU A 387 -6.59 1.37 13.10
CA LEU A 387 -7.86 2.01 12.77
C LEU A 387 -9.00 1.52 13.67
N ALA A 388 -9.01 0.23 14.02
CA ALA A 388 -10.00 -0.32 14.95
C ALA A 388 -9.83 0.28 16.36
N ASP A 389 -8.59 0.32 16.87
CA ASP A 389 -8.27 0.92 18.17
C ASP A 389 -8.63 2.41 18.20
N MET A 390 -8.32 3.16 17.12
CA MET A 390 -8.71 4.56 17.01
C MET A 390 -10.23 4.75 16.99
N ALA A 391 -10.97 3.92 16.26
CA ALA A 391 -12.42 4.04 16.15
C ALA A 391 -13.14 3.66 17.46
N LEU A 392 -12.69 2.59 18.13
CA LEU A 392 -13.35 2.02 19.31
C LEU A 392 -12.86 2.62 20.63
N HIS A 393 -11.59 3.04 20.69
CA HIS A 393 -10.92 3.43 21.94
C HIS A 393 -10.36 4.86 21.92
N GLY A 394 -10.46 5.56 20.79
CA GLY A 394 -10.03 6.96 20.68
C GLY A 394 -8.52 7.16 20.63
N LYS A 395 -7.73 6.08 20.47
CA LYS A 395 -6.27 6.14 20.33
C LYS A 395 -5.72 4.83 19.78
N SER A 396 -4.52 4.88 19.20
CA SER A 396 -3.72 3.72 18.82
C SER A 396 -2.24 4.03 19.04
N GLU A 397 -1.46 3.04 19.49
CA GLU A 397 0.00 3.17 19.60
C GLU A 397 0.69 3.27 18.23
N TYR A 398 0.03 2.79 17.17
CA TYR A 398 0.54 2.84 15.80
C TYR A 398 0.20 4.16 15.09
N ALA A 399 -0.71 4.97 15.65
CA ALA A 399 -1.04 6.30 15.14
C ALA A 399 0.03 7.29 15.62
N ARG A 400 1.08 7.47 14.80
CA ARG A 400 2.21 8.34 15.12
C ARG A 400 2.01 9.75 14.55
N ARG A 401 2.64 10.75 15.18
CA ARG A 401 2.55 12.17 14.76
C ARG A 401 3.02 12.38 13.32
N GLU A 402 3.96 11.56 12.87
CA GLU A 402 4.52 11.53 11.51
C GLU A 402 3.45 11.18 10.46
N PHE A 403 2.31 10.62 10.87
CA PHE A 403 1.18 10.31 9.99
C PHE A 403 0.01 11.30 10.10
N SER A 404 0.14 12.35 10.92
CA SER A 404 -0.94 13.33 11.09
C SER A 404 -1.34 13.93 9.75
N MET A 405 -2.64 14.14 9.54
CA MET A 405 -3.15 14.77 8.32
C MET A 405 -2.89 16.28 8.27
N THR A 406 -2.48 16.88 9.39
CA THR A 406 -2.14 18.30 9.49
C THR A 406 -0.64 18.57 9.54
N ARG A 407 0.19 17.52 9.45
CA ARG A 407 1.64 17.65 9.44
C ARG A 407 2.11 18.51 8.26
N LYS A 408 3.19 19.23 8.48
CA LYS A 408 3.81 20.10 7.48
C LYS A 408 5.13 19.50 7.05
N GLY A 409 5.40 19.48 5.75
CA GLY A 409 6.73 19.19 5.24
C GLY A 409 7.70 20.32 5.52
N ASP A 410 8.96 19.96 5.79
CA ASP A 410 10.06 20.91 5.68
C ASP A 410 10.12 21.37 4.22
N LYS A 411 10.07 22.68 4.00
CA LYS A 411 10.16 23.27 2.66
C LYS A 411 11.59 23.12 2.15
N ASP A 412 11.95 21.97 1.58
CA ASP A 412 13.13 21.90 0.71
C ASP A 412 12.70 22.39 -0.70
N PRO A 413 13.24 23.55 -1.17
CA PRO A 413 12.93 24.10 -2.49
C PRO A 413 13.39 23.23 -3.67
N ASN A 414 14.15 22.15 -3.44
CA ASN A 414 14.64 21.24 -4.50
C ASN A 414 13.86 19.92 -4.61
N THR A 415 12.97 19.60 -3.66
CA THR A 415 12.01 18.50 -3.85
C THR A 415 11.00 18.89 -4.92
N VAL A 416 10.67 17.98 -5.84
CA VAL A 416 9.52 18.12 -6.75
C VAL A 416 8.26 18.18 -5.89
N SER A 417 7.91 19.38 -5.45
CA SER A 417 6.88 19.63 -4.47
C SER A 417 5.50 19.39 -5.10
N CYS A 418 4.73 18.46 -4.54
CA CYS A 418 3.27 18.64 -4.53
C CYS A 418 2.98 19.68 -3.45
N THR A 419 2.79 20.91 -3.88
CA THR A 419 2.58 22.08 -3.04
C THR A 419 1.15 22.14 -2.53
N TYR A 420 1.02 22.25 -1.21
CA TYR A 420 -0.18 22.65 -0.49
C TYR A 420 -0.89 23.81 -1.19
N THR A 421 -2.08 23.53 -1.72
CA THR A 421 -3.06 24.58 -1.99
C THR A 421 -4.36 24.20 -1.28
N TYR A 422 -4.56 24.79 -0.10
CA TYR A 422 -5.88 24.82 0.52
C TYR A 422 -6.77 25.68 -0.37
N PHE A 423 -7.54 25.07 -1.26
CA PHE A 423 -8.63 25.80 -1.92
C PHE A 423 -9.78 25.91 -0.93
N ARG A 424 -9.88 27.07 -0.25
CA ARG A 424 -11.18 27.58 0.18
C ARG A 424 -11.90 28.04 -1.09
N SER A 425 -12.95 27.34 -1.47
CA SER A 425 -14.01 27.88 -2.33
C SER A 425 -15.33 27.74 -1.59
#